data_AF-A0A1H2JEF9-F1
#
_entry.id   AF-A0A1H2JEF9-F1
#
_cell.length_a   1.000
_cell.length_b   1.000
_cell.length_c   1.000
_cell.angle_alpha   90.00
_cell.angle_beta   90.00
_cell.angle_gamma   90.00
#
_symmetry.space_group_name_H-M   'P 1'
#
loop_
_entity.id
_entity.type
_entity.pdbx_description
1 polymer ?
#
loop_
_entity_poly.entity_id
_entity_poly.type
_entity_poly.pdbx_seq_one_letter_code
_entity_poly.pdbx_strand_id
1 'polypeptide(L)' 'MYFEIYRQTRGTPSTGKGQWRWRLRARNHETVASGESYVNKADCLHVINLIKAVQGETPIKEI' A
#
# COMPACT_ATOMS: atom_id res chain seq x y z
N MET A 1 -4.29 7.82 -11.73
CA MET A 1 -3.60 6.93 -10.77
C MET A 1 -4.31 7.07 -9.44
N TYR A 2 -4.46 6.01 -8.65
CA TYR A 2 -5.16 6.08 -7.36
C TYR A 2 -4.67 5.00 -6.39
N PHE A 3 -4.70 5.31 -5.09
CA PHE A 3 -4.52 4.30 -4.05
C PHE A 3 -5.83 3.56 -3.79
N GLU A 4 -5.73 2.25 -3.63
CA GLU A 4 -6.85 1.40 -3.25
C GLU A 4 -6.49 0.66 -1.97
N ILE A 5 -7.35 0.76 -0.95
CA ILE A 5 -7.23 0.03 0.31
C ILE A 5 -8.26 -1.10 0.30
N TYR A 6 -7.84 -2.31 0.62
CA TYR A 6 -8.71 -3.47 0.70
C TYR A 6 -8.33 -4.38 1.87
N ARG A 7 -9.31 -5.12 2.38
CA ARG A 7 -9.06 -6.17 3.37
C ARG A 7 -8.75 -7.46 2.62
N GLN A 8 -7.60 -8.06 2.88
CA GLN A 8 -7.21 -9.32 2.26
C GLN A 8 -8.06 -10.45 2.85
N THR A 9 -9.00 -10.97 2.07
CA THR A 9 -9.88 -12.08 2.50
C THR A 9 -9.35 -13.45 2.09
N ARG A 10 -8.44 -13.50 1.11
CA ARG A 10 -7.83 -14.73 0.56
C ARG A 10 -6.44 -14.98 1.14
N GLY A 11 -6.09 -16.25 1.33
CA GLY A 11 -4.81 -16.70 1.88
C GLY A 11 -4.95 -17.40 3.23
N THR A 12 -3.83 -17.49 3.95
CA THR A 12 -3.70 -18.00 5.33
C THR A 12 -3.47 -16.84 6.31
N PRO A 13 -3.66 -17.04 7.62
CA PRO A 13 -3.29 -16.03 8.62
C PRO A 13 -1.83 -15.58 8.50
N SER A 14 -0.92 -16.50 8.17
CA SER A 14 0.51 -16.23 7.96
C SER A 14 0.83 -15.43 6.69
N THR A 15 -0.12 -15.34 5.73
CA THR A 15 0.05 -14.60 4.47
C THR A 15 -0.83 -13.35 4.40
N GLY A 16 -1.36 -12.90 5.54
CA GLY A 16 -2.10 -11.65 5.67
C GLY A 16 -3.61 -11.78 5.57
N LYS A 17 -4.20 -12.98 5.70
CA LYS A 17 -5.68 -13.11 5.75
C LYS A 17 -6.25 -12.30 6.91
N GLY A 18 -7.24 -11.46 6.60
CA GLY A 18 -7.92 -10.58 7.54
C GLY A 18 -7.23 -9.23 7.74
N GLN A 19 -6.01 -9.06 7.24
CA GLN A 19 -5.22 -7.84 7.32
C GLN A 19 -5.65 -6.84 6.23
N TRP A 20 -5.34 -5.57 6.45
CA TRP A 20 -5.51 -4.48 5.50
C TRP A 20 -4.29 -4.34 4.61
N ARG A 21 -4.50 -4.05 3.33
CA ARG A 21 -3.44 -3.78 2.36
C ARG A 21 -3.79 -2.59 1.51
N TRP A 22 -2.76 -2.00 0.91
CA TRP A 22 -2.92 -0.96 -0.09
C TRP A 22 -2.17 -1.31 -1.37
N ARG A 23 -2.66 -0.79 -2.49
CA ARG A 23 -1.97 -0.82 -3.77
C ARG A 23 -2.21 0.47 -4.54
N LEU A 24 -1.22 0.88 -5.32
CA LEU A 24 -1.30 2.01 -6.24
C LEU A 24 -1.66 1.49 -7.64
N ARG A 25 -2.77 1.97 -8.19
CA ARG A 25 -3.24 1.62 -9.53
C ARG A 25 -2.97 2.74 -10.52
N ALA A 26 -2.44 2.39 -11.68
CA ALA A 26 -2.35 3.26 -12.84
C ALA A 26 -3.73 3.57 -13.44
N ARG A 27 -3.79 4.50 -14.40
CA ARG A 27 -5.07 4.87 -15.05
C ARG A 27 -5.70 3.70 -15.81
N ASN A 28 -4.87 2.77 -16.29
CA ASN A 28 -5.29 1.52 -16.93
C ASN A 28 -5.64 0.40 -15.91
N HIS A 29 -5.80 0.74 -14.63
CA HIS A 29 -6.10 -0.20 -13.55
C HIS A 29 -5.01 -1.24 -13.25
N GLU A 30 -3.82 -1.15 -13.83
CA GLU A 30 -2.71 -2.03 -13.47
C GLU A 30 -2.07 -1.63 -12.13
N THR A 31 -1.57 -2.61 -11.37
CA THR A 31 -0.87 -2.35 -10.11
C THR A 31 0.55 -1.89 -10.42
N VAL A 32 0.90 -0.70 -9.93
CA VAL A 32 2.25 -0.12 -10.07
C VAL A 32 3.09 -0.37 -8.82
N ALA A 33 2.45 -0.33 -7.65
CA ALA A 33 3.09 -0.60 -6.38
C ALA A 33 2.08 -1.22 -5.40
N SER A 34 2.59 -1.98 -4.45
CA SER A 34 1.81 -2.53 -3.33
C SER A 34 2.64 -2.52 -2.06
N GLY A 35 1.98 -2.35 -0.92
CA GLY A 35 2.63 -2.38 0.38
C GLY A 35 2.50 -3.71 1.12
N GLU A 36 3.08 -3.69 2.31
CA GLU A 36 2.89 -4.70 3.36
C GLU A 36 1.43 -4.77 3.84
N SER A 37 1.16 -5.72 4.74
CA SER A 37 -0.15 -5.90 5.37
C SER A 37 -0.18 -5.34 6.78
N TYR A 38 -1.30 -4.71 7.15
CA TYR A 38 -1.49 -4.02 8.42
C TYR A 38 -2.69 -4.59 9.17
N VAL A 39 -2.61 -4.57 10.51
CA VAL A 39 -3.72 -5.03 11.37
C VAL A 39 -4.89 -4.06 11.29
N ASN A 40 -4.62 -2.75 11.24
CA ASN A 40 -5.65 -1.72 11.20
C ASN A 40 -5.68 -0.99 9.85
N LYS A 41 -6.88 -0.55 9.45
CA LYS A 41 -7.07 0.27 8.25
C LYS A 41 -6.40 1.64 8.37
N ALA A 42 -6.35 2.20 9.58
CA ALA A 42 -5.76 3.50 9.87
C ALA A 42 -4.26 3.52 9.52
N ASP A 43 -3.56 2.43 9.80
CA ASP A 43 -2.12 2.30 9.53
C ASP A 43 -1.86 2.35 8.01
N CYS A 44 -2.68 1.67 7.19
CA CYS A 44 -2.62 1.80 5.74
C CYS A 44 -2.78 3.26 5.27
N LEU A 45 -3.78 3.96 5.82
CA LEU A 45 -4.07 5.34 5.42
C LEU A 45 -2.92 6.28 5.82
N HIS A 46 -2.34 6.05 7.00
CA HIS A 46 -1.19 6.81 7.47
C HIS A 46 0.00 6.67 6.51
N VAL A 47 0.36 5.45 6.11
CA VAL A 47 1.45 5.19 5.16
C VAL A 47 1.16 5.79 3.78
N ILE A 48 -0.08 5.71 3.28
CA ILE A 48 -0.47 6.36 2.03
C ILE A 48 -0.27 7.89 2.12
N ASN A 49 -0.63 8.50 3.24
CA ASN A 49 -0.42 9.93 3.44
C ASN A 49 1.06 10.31 3.47
N LEU A 50 1.90 9.48 4.11
CA LEU A 50 3.36 9.65 4.06
C LEU A 50 3.88 9.57 2.62
N ILE A 51 3.46 8.58 1.84
CA ILE A 51 3.86 8.42 0.43
C ILE A 51 3.41 9.63 -0.40
N LYS A 52 2.19 10.13 -0.20
CA LYS A 52 1.70 11.33 -0.89
C LYS A 52 2.45 12.60 -0.49
N ALA A 53 3.05 12.63 0.69
CA ALA A 53 3.86 13.75 1.17
C ALA A 53 5.32 13.68 0.71
N VAL A 54 5.76 12.57 0.10
CA VAL A 54 7.10 12.45 -0.49
C VAL A 54 7.27 13.49 -1.59
N GLN A 55 8.34 14.26 -1.48
CA GLN A 55 8.70 15.28 -2.46
C GLN A 55 9.59 14.69 -3.55
N GLY A 56 9.58 15.30 -4.73
CA GLY A 56 10.35 14.80 -5.88
C GLY A 56 11.87 14.72 -5.65
N GLU A 57 12.39 15.51 -4.71
CA GLU A 57 13.82 15.55 -4.35
C GLU A 57 14.21 14.53 -3.26
N THR A 58 13.25 13.76 -2.75
CA THR A 58 13.53 12.75 -1.71
C THR A 58 14.57 11.77 -2.26
N PRO A 59 15.75 11.65 -1.63
CA PRO A 59 16.87 10.93 -2.23
C PRO A 59 16.62 9.43 -2.27
N ILE A 60 17.05 8.81 -3.37
CA ILE A 60 17.06 7.35 -3.55
C ILE A 60 18.44 6.84 -3.14
N LYS A 61 18.49 5.77 -2.34
CA LYS A 61 19.73 5.10 -1.93
C LYS A 61 19.72 3.65 -2.43
N GLU A 62 20.79 3.25 -3.10
CA GLU A 62 21.07 1.87 -3.50
C GLU A 62 22.08 1.28 -2.50
N ILE A 63 21.78 0.08 -1.96
CA ILE A 63 22.57 -0.61 -0.93
C ILE A 63 22.89 -2.04 -1.35
#